data_AF-A0A971P272-F1
#
_entry.id   AF-A0A971P272-F1
#
_cell.length_a   1.000
_cell.length_b   1.000
_cell.length_c   1.000
_cell.angle_alpha   90.00
_cell.angle_beta   90.00
_cell.angle_gamma   90.00
#
_symmetry.space_group_name_H-M   'P 1'
#
loop_
_entity.id
_entity.type
_entity.pdbx_description
1 polymer ?
#
loop_
_entity_poly.entity_id
_entity_poly.type
_entity_poly.pdbx_seq_one_letter_code
_entity_poly.pdbx_strand_id
1 'polypeptide(L)'
;MKKLVLAMLVAAMAVPAFAVVNINATDEGNGVLKLWYECTEGEIIRGIALRIEADGNATIANNGAATVLALWEIDGKSFGFNTYMDYAFTVESDTPGFYDIDLGHPLAKADERGELDSFPAGLFSVSMGALDQLGEQAGVGSSGELMTIKFDLTGDAVISIAADTLRGGVVGDGVEVVAVQPTQWLIDGGVVEEVVCSALAKTTAGTNIDQTRVNASRVETFTAAASSNVAGEIEYSFDFGDGNWTAWGAASQTKTFVYGGAGVVAANDYSFNVKVKARNAATLVESAEYGPIVMVSEPVKSTIGATQYGIWAAAGRPNCWAFPRNCRGDANGGSTGLGANRTWVTVADLNILAAAFNKVEADLLVSSFGGFPGVCADFNRGSTGLGANRTWVTVADLNVLAQYFNKVVAEVPVCEQTQYHYWTGNL
;
A
#
# COMPACT_ATOMS: atom_id res chain seq x y z
N MET A 1 5.78 38.07 -3.47
CA MET A 1 5.81 36.62 -3.13
C MET A 1 4.41 36.01 -2.94
N LYS A 2 3.46 36.63 -2.22
CA LYS A 2 2.10 36.07 -2.02
C LYS A 2 1.31 35.76 -3.30
N LYS A 3 1.48 36.55 -4.37
CA LYS A 3 0.82 36.32 -5.68
C LYS A 3 1.43 35.16 -6.48
N LEU A 4 2.68 34.80 -6.21
CA LEU A 4 3.40 33.71 -6.89
C LEU A 4 3.06 32.35 -6.25
N VAL A 5 2.87 32.34 -4.93
CA VAL A 5 2.38 31.16 -4.17
C VAL A 5 0.96 30.79 -4.58
N LEU A 6 0.07 31.77 -4.81
CA LEU A 6 -1.29 31.50 -5.27
C LEU A 6 -1.32 30.92 -6.69
N ALA A 7 -0.45 31.40 -7.59
CA ALA A 7 -0.32 30.87 -8.95
C ALA A 7 0.26 29.44 -8.97
N MET A 8 1.22 29.13 -8.09
CA MET A 8 1.72 27.75 -7.91
C MET A 8 0.67 26.82 -7.31
N LEU A 9 -0.17 27.28 -6.38
CA LEU A 9 -1.24 26.47 -5.80
C LEU A 9 -2.33 26.14 -6.84
N VAL A 10 -2.71 27.12 -7.68
CA VAL A 10 -3.65 26.89 -8.78
C VAL A 10 -3.05 25.98 -9.86
N ALA A 11 -1.76 26.08 -10.15
CA ALA A 11 -1.07 25.16 -11.06
C ALA A 11 -0.91 23.74 -10.48
N ALA A 12 -0.74 23.60 -9.15
CA ALA A 12 -0.67 22.30 -8.46
C ALA A 12 -2.05 21.64 -8.27
N MET A 13 -3.13 22.41 -8.30
CA MET A 13 -4.51 21.91 -8.32
C MET A 13 -5.02 21.62 -9.74
N ALA A 14 -4.26 22.03 -10.76
CA ALA A 14 -4.51 21.76 -12.16
C ALA A 14 -3.61 20.63 -12.67
N VAL A 15 -3.31 19.63 -11.82
CA VAL A 15 -2.84 18.35 -12.35
C VAL A 15 -4.04 17.76 -13.08
N PRO A 16 -4.02 17.62 -14.42
CA PRO A 16 -5.08 16.91 -15.10
C PRO A 16 -5.19 15.54 -14.43
N ALA A 17 -6.40 15.13 -14.05
CA ALA A 17 -6.63 13.73 -13.77
C ALA A 17 -6.24 13.02 -15.06
N PHE A 18 -5.08 12.36 -15.07
CA PHE A 18 -4.69 11.59 -16.23
C PHE A 18 -5.72 10.49 -16.38
N ALA A 19 -6.26 10.36 -17.58
CA ALA A 19 -7.18 9.31 -17.94
C ALA A 19 -6.48 7.96 -17.70
N VAL A 20 -7.02 7.18 -16.76
CA VAL A 20 -6.44 5.95 -16.25
C VAL A 20 -7.37 4.79 -16.57
N VAL A 21 -6.84 3.76 -17.21
CA VAL A 21 -7.52 2.47 -17.29
C VAL A 21 -7.03 1.62 -16.11
N ASN A 22 -7.96 1.23 -15.24
CA ASN A 22 -7.67 0.31 -14.14
C ASN A 22 -7.98 -1.13 -14.58
N ILE A 23 -7.04 -2.04 -14.39
CA ILE A 23 -7.25 -3.48 -14.53
C ILE A 23 -7.41 -4.05 -13.13
N ASN A 24 -8.53 -4.73 -12.91
CA ASN A 24 -8.93 -5.29 -11.64
C ASN A 24 -9.15 -6.80 -11.78
N ALA A 25 -9.04 -7.51 -10.66
CA ALA A 25 -9.38 -8.92 -10.59
C ALA A 25 -10.14 -9.24 -9.29
N THR A 26 -10.74 -10.43 -9.21
CA THR A 26 -11.30 -10.97 -7.97
C THR A 26 -11.24 -12.49 -8.03
N ASP A 27 -11.01 -13.12 -6.88
CA ASP A 27 -11.25 -14.56 -6.73
C ASP A 27 -12.77 -14.79 -6.61
N GLU A 28 -13.32 -15.63 -7.48
CA GLU A 28 -14.70 -16.14 -7.42
C GLU A 28 -14.75 -17.50 -6.71
N GLY A 29 -13.60 -17.96 -6.22
CA GLY A 29 -13.39 -19.19 -5.49
C GLY A 29 -13.21 -20.42 -6.35
N ASN A 30 -12.73 -21.48 -5.71
CA ASN A 30 -12.43 -22.77 -6.35
C ASN A 30 -11.42 -22.63 -7.50
N GLY A 31 -10.47 -21.71 -7.48
CA GLY A 31 -9.51 -21.54 -8.58
C GLY A 31 -9.99 -20.67 -9.73
N VAL A 32 -11.00 -19.80 -9.51
CA VAL A 32 -11.60 -18.98 -10.58
C VAL A 32 -11.23 -17.52 -10.40
N LEU A 33 -10.43 -16.96 -11.31
CA LEU A 33 -10.08 -15.55 -11.35
C LEU A 33 -10.95 -14.81 -12.36
N LYS A 34 -11.69 -13.79 -11.92
CA LYS A 34 -12.42 -12.88 -12.80
C LYS A 34 -11.62 -11.60 -13.03
N LEU A 35 -11.50 -11.17 -14.28
CA LEU A 35 -10.80 -9.95 -14.70
C LEU A 35 -11.76 -8.94 -15.30
N TRP A 36 -11.62 -7.66 -14.95
CA TRP A 36 -12.36 -6.55 -15.55
C TRP A 36 -11.50 -5.29 -15.64
N TYR A 37 -11.99 -4.29 -16.36
CA TYR A 37 -11.35 -2.98 -16.45
C TYR A 37 -12.33 -1.85 -16.17
N GLU A 38 -11.78 -0.72 -15.74
CA GLU A 38 -12.51 0.52 -15.49
C GLU A 38 -11.86 1.68 -16.23
N CYS A 39 -12.67 2.38 -17.02
CA CYS A 39 -12.34 3.65 -17.65
C CYS A 39 -12.78 4.80 -16.72
N THR A 40 -11.92 5.79 -16.51
CA THR A 40 -12.17 6.90 -15.57
C THR A 40 -12.71 8.17 -16.22
N GLU A 41 -12.40 8.42 -17.49
CA GLU A 41 -12.71 9.65 -18.20
C GLU A 41 -12.92 9.45 -19.72
N GLY A 42 -13.78 8.50 -20.10
CA GLY A 42 -14.19 8.31 -21.50
C GLY A 42 -13.10 7.74 -22.41
N GLU A 43 -12.13 7.02 -21.82
CA GLU A 43 -11.09 6.29 -22.53
C GLU A 43 -11.70 5.27 -23.48
N ILE A 44 -11.14 5.18 -24.69
CA ILE A 44 -11.58 4.24 -25.73
C ILE A 44 -10.49 3.18 -25.90
N ILE A 45 -10.70 1.99 -25.36
CA ILE A 45 -9.71 0.91 -25.40
C ILE A 45 -9.77 0.19 -26.74
N ARG A 46 -8.63 0.01 -27.39
CA ARG A 46 -8.50 -0.72 -28.67
C ARG A 46 -7.84 -2.07 -28.52
N GLY A 47 -7.01 -2.24 -27.49
CA GLY A 47 -6.35 -3.51 -27.21
C GLY A 47 -5.89 -3.60 -25.76
N ILE A 48 -5.84 -4.83 -25.27
CA ILE A 48 -5.38 -5.17 -23.93
C ILE A 48 -4.40 -6.32 -24.05
N ALA A 49 -3.21 -6.10 -23.49
CA ALA A 49 -2.20 -7.11 -23.29
C ALA A 49 -1.79 -7.18 -21.82
N LEU A 50 -2.05 -8.33 -21.17
CA LEU A 50 -1.75 -8.57 -19.76
C LEU A 50 -0.84 -9.79 -19.64
N ARG A 51 0.22 -9.68 -18.85
CA ARG A 51 1.04 -10.81 -18.44
C ARG A 51 0.49 -11.36 -17.13
N ILE A 52 0.26 -12.67 -17.08
CA ILE A 52 -0.26 -13.38 -15.90
C ILE A 52 0.75 -14.45 -15.49
N GLU A 53 1.16 -14.39 -14.23
CA GLU A 53 2.12 -15.32 -13.63
C GLU A 53 1.52 -15.90 -12.35
N ALA A 54 1.21 -17.19 -12.40
CA ALA A 54 0.87 -18.01 -11.26
C ALA A 54 2.14 -18.52 -10.58
N ASP A 55 2.12 -18.58 -9.25
CA ASP A 55 3.16 -19.30 -8.52
C ASP A 55 3.09 -20.82 -8.78
N GLY A 56 4.04 -21.56 -8.21
CA GLY A 56 4.16 -23.01 -8.42
C GLY A 56 2.94 -23.84 -7.96
N ASN A 57 1.94 -23.24 -7.32
CA ASN A 57 0.76 -23.94 -6.82
C ASN A 57 -0.44 -23.87 -7.78
N ALA A 58 -0.39 -23.01 -8.79
CA ALA A 58 -1.45 -22.85 -9.78
C ALA A 58 -0.93 -22.98 -11.22
N THR A 59 -1.74 -23.61 -12.06
CA THR A 59 -1.55 -23.60 -13.50
C THR A 59 -2.90 -23.46 -14.18
N ILE A 60 -2.98 -22.86 -15.37
CA ILE A 60 -4.25 -22.86 -16.12
C ILE A 60 -4.70 -24.31 -16.29
N ALA A 61 -5.98 -24.55 -16.02
CA ALA A 61 -6.53 -25.90 -15.99
C ALA A 61 -6.25 -26.68 -17.29
N ASN A 62 -5.91 -27.97 -17.15
CA ASN A 62 -5.51 -28.87 -18.24
C ASN A 62 -6.58 -29.13 -19.31
N ASN A 63 -7.79 -28.59 -19.13
CA ASN A 63 -8.83 -28.59 -20.16
C ASN A 63 -8.59 -27.57 -21.28
N GLY A 64 -7.47 -26.85 -21.26
CA GLY A 64 -6.90 -26.11 -22.39
C GLY A 64 -7.81 -25.02 -22.95
N ALA A 65 -7.47 -24.52 -24.13
CA ALA A 65 -8.22 -23.50 -24.87
C ALA A 65 -9.74 -23.71 -24.82
N ALA A 66 -10.23 -24.96 -24.81
CA ALA A 66 -11.66 -25.31 -24.71
C ALA A 66 -12.35 -24.87 -23.41
N THR A 67 -11.66 -24.76 -22.27
CA THR A 67 -12.24 -24.23 -21.01
C THR A 67 -12.23 -22.70 -20.95
N VAL A 68 -11.20 -22.07 -21.53
CA VAL A 68 -11.17 -20.61 -21.74
C VAL A 68 -12.28 -20.22 -22.70
N LEU A 69 -12.46 -21.00 -23.78
CA LEU A 69 -13.55 -20.91 -24.74
C LEU A 69 -14.91 -21.27 -24.13
N ALA A 70 -15.03 -22.28 -23.25
CA ALA A 70 -16.30 -22.64 -22.63
C ALA A 70 -16.78 -21.61 -21.59
N LEU A 71 -15.87 -20.94 -20.88
CA LEU A 71 -16.22 -19.77 -20.06
C LEU A 71 -16.58 -18.56 -20.93
N TRP A 72 -15.99 -18.46 -22.13
CA TRP A 72 -16.33 -17.45 -23.15
C TRP A 72 -17.68 -17.70 -23.84
N GLU A 73 -18.07 -18.97 -23.97
CA GLU A 73 -19.30 -19.45 -24.61
C GLU A 73 -20.52 -19.37 -23.67
N ILE A 74 -20.30 -19.31 -22.35
CA ILE A 74 -21.38 -19.27 -21.34
C ILE A 74 -21.98 -17.86 -21.14
N ASP A 75 -21.27 -16.77 -21.45
CA ASP A 75 -21.85 -15.41 -21.34
C ASP A 75 -21.64 -14.50 -22.56
N GLY A 76 -21.06 -15.02 -23.65
CA GLY A 76 -21.17 -14.46 -24.99
C GLY A 76 -20.77 -12.98 -25.10
N LYS A 77 -19.48 -12.76 -25.41
CA LYS A 77 -18.78 -11.51 -25.76
C LYS A 77 -18.00 -10.92 -24.57
N SER A 78 -16.66 -10.99 -24.63
CA SER A 78 -15.85 -9.90 -24.09
C SER A 78 -16.41 -8.61 -24.69
N PHE A 79 -16.81 -7.68 -23.82
CA PHE A 79 -17.51 -6.47 -24.24
C PHE A 79 -16.61 -5.69 -25.23
N GLY A 80 -16.86 -5.84 -26.54
CA GLY A 80 -16.20 -5.12 -27.61
C GLY A 80 -14.83 -5.63 -28.12
N PHE A 81 -14.16 -6.59 -27.46
CA PHE A 81 -12.93 -7.22 -27.99
C PHE A 81 -13.29 -8.46 -28.81
N ASN A 82 -12.80 -8.55 -30.05
CA ASN A 82 -13.21 -9.57 -31.03
C ASN A 82 -12.04 -10.15 -31.81
N THR A 83 -10.82 -9.64 -31.60
CA THR A 83 -9.62 -10.10 -32.30
C THR A 83 -8.58 -10.54 -31.28
N TYR A 84 -8.03 -11.74 -31.41
CA TYR A 84 -6.96 -12.24 -30.54
C TYR A 84 -5.64 -12.22 -31.29
N MET A 85 -4.80 -11.23 -30.98
CA MET A 85 -3.67 -10.83 -31.84
C MET A 85 -2.65 -11.95 -32.04
N ASP A 86 -2.33 -12.71 -30.99
CA ASP A 86 -1.33 -13.78 -31.05
C ASP A 86 -1.87 -15.07 -31.69
N TYR A 87 -3.16 -15.35 -31.53
CA TYR A 87 -3.80 -16.42 -32.27
C TYR A 87 -3.80 -16.08 -33.76
N ALA A 88 -4.29 -14.90 -34.13
CA ALA A 88 -4.27 -14.38 -35.49
C ALA A 88 -2.87 -14.47 -36.12
N PHE A 89 -1.84 -14.03 -35.40
CA PHE A 89 -0.44 -14.15 -35.84
C PHE A 89 -0.02 -15.59 -36.16
N THR A 90 -0.51 -16.57 -35.39
CA THR A 90 -0.18 -17.98 -35.56
C THR A 90 -0.88 -18.58 -36.78
N VAL A 91 -2.16 -18.27 -36.99
CA VAL A 91 -2.93 -18.76 -38.15
C VAL A 91 -2.61 -18.05 -39.46
N GLU A 92 -2.12 -16.79 -39.40
CA GLU A 92 -1.74 -16.00 -40.59
C GLU A 92 -0.53 -16.56 -41.37
N SER A 93 0.09 -17.65 -40.89
CA SER A 93 1.28 -18.24 -41.53
C SER A 93 1.04 -18.69 -42.99
N ASP A 94 -0.20 -18.93 -43.41
CA ASP A 94 -0.55 -19.36 -44.78
C ASP A 94 -1.12 -18.23 -45.68
N THR A 95 -1.57 -17.09 -45.14
CA THR A 95 -2.05 -15.93 -45.92
C THR A 95 -1.85 -14.62 -45.15
N PRO A 96 -0.69 -13.95 -45.32
CA PRO A 96 -0.39 -12.71 -44.60
C PRO A 96 -1.43 -11.62 -44.83
N GLY A 97 -1.95 -11.03 -43.74
CA GLY A 97 -2.92 -9.93 -43.77
C GLY A 97 -4.39 -10.36 -43.76
N PHE A 98 -4.68 -11.63 -43.45
CA PHE A 98 -6.04 -12.10 -43.19
C PHE A 98 -6.12 -12.77 -41.83
N TYR A 99 -6.78 -12.10 -40.88
CA TYR A 99 -7.11 -12.66 -39.58
C TYR A 99 -8.62 -12.85 -39.48
N ASP A 100 -9.00 -13.98 -38.90
CA ASP A 100 -10.39 -14.28 -38.61
C ASP A 100 -10.82 -13.57 -37.32
N ILE A 101 -11.74 -12.62 -37.46
CA ILE A 101 -12.43 -12.01 -36.31
C ILE A 101 -13.29 -13.07 -35.64
N ASP A 102 -13.41 -13.00 -34.32
CA ASP A 102 -14.19 -13.89 -33.47
C ASP A 102 -13.72 -15.36 -33.48
N LEU A 103 -12.54 -15.67 -34.04
CA LEU A 103 -11.92 -17.00 -33.98
C LEU A 103 -10.70 -17.03 -33.07
N GLY A 104 -10.50 -18.17 -32.40
CA GLY A 104 -9.36 -18.42 -31.53
C GLY A 104 -9.61 -18.07 -30.06
N HIS A 105 -8.54 -17.75 -29.34
CA HIS A 105 -8.58 -17.40 -27.92
C HIS A 105 -7.55 -16.32 -27.56
N PRO A 106 -7.73 -15.59 -26.45
CA PRO A 106 -6.83 -14.49 -26.08
C PRO A 106 -5.50 -14.95 -25.48
N LEU A 107 -5.31 -16.24 -25.17
CA LEU A 107 -4.08 -16.71 -24.52
C LEU A 107 -2.89 -16.77 -25.47
N ALA A 108 -1.76 -16.23 -25.03
CA ALA A 108 -0.51 -16.11 -25.77
C ALA A 108 0.69 -16.51 -24.92
N LYS A 109 1.82 -16.76 -25.57
CA LYS A 109 3.10 -16.97 -24.88
C LYS A 109 3.54 -15.71 -24.16
N ALA A 110 4.05 -15.85 -22.95
CA ALA A 110 4.42 -14.69 -22.14
C ALA A 110 5.64 -13.93 -22.69
N ASP A 111 6.61 -14.64 -23.26
CA ASP A 111 7.94 -14.09 -23.60
C ASP A 111 8.23 -14.03 -25.10
N GLU A 112 7.31 -14.49 -25.95
CA GLU A 112 7.43 -14.42 -27.40
C GLU A 112 6.04 -14.29 -28.04
N ARG A 113 6.00 -13.93 -29.32
CA ARG A 113 4.75 -13.85 -30.09
C ARG A 113 4.18 -15.23 -30.40
N GLY A 114 2.87 -15.31 -30.54
CA GLY A 114 2.15 -16.51 -30.94
C GLY A 114 1.31 -17.11 -29.82
N GLU A 115 0.43 -18.03 -30.21
CA GLU A 115 -0.50 -18.71 -29.32
C GLU A 115 0.24 -19.54 -28.26
N LEU A 116 -0.44 -19.79 -27.13
CA LEU A 116 0.12 -20.61 -26.06
C LEU A 116 0.22 -22.09 -26.49
N ASP A 117 1.43 -22.58 -26.76
CA ASP A 117 1.69 -23.92 -27.33
C ASP A 117 1.33 -25.11 -26.43
N SER A 118 1.19 -24.92 -25.12
CA SER A 118 1.00 -26.03 -24.18
C SER A 118 0.25 -25.64 -22.92
N PHE A 119 -0.62 -26.55 -22.48
CA PHE A 119 -1.25 -26.54 -21.16
C PHE A 119 -0.74 -27.75 -20.34
N PRO A 120 -0.68 -27.64 -19.00
CA PRO A 120 -1.08 -26.49 -18.20
C PRO A 120 0.07 -25.47 -18.13
N ALA A 121 -0.26 -24.18 -17.97
CA ALA A 121 0.74 -23.10 -17.96
C ALA A 121 0.59 -22.23 -16.70
N GLY A 122 1.69 -22.01 -15.99
CA GLY A 122 1.76 -21.04 -14.88
C GLY A 122 2.10 -19.63 -15.34
N LEU A 123 2.60 -19.46 -16.57
CA LEU A 123 3.03 -18.16 -17.10
C LEU A 123 2.54 -18.00 -18.54
N PHE A 124 1.77 -16.95 -18.80
CA PHE A 124 1.16 -16.68 -20.09
C PHE A 124 0.79 -15.19 -20.23
N SER A 125 0.39 -14.79 -21.43
CA SER A 125 -0.20 -13.48 -21.69
C SER A 125 -1.64 -13.61 -22.18
N VAL A 126 -2.44 -12.58 -21.91
CA VAL A 126 -3.77 -12.35 -22.48
C VAL A 126 -3.61 -11.22 -23.49
N SER A 127 -4.01 -11.44 -24.75
CA SER A 127 -3.74 -10.54 -25.87
C SER A 127 -4.99 -10.42 -26.75
N MET A 128 -5.71 -9.31 -26.63
CA MET A 128 -6.98 -9.08 -27.30
C MET A 128 -7.13 -7.65 -27.81
N GLY A 129 -7.89 -7.50 -28.89
CA GLY A 129 -8.15 -6.24 -29.58
C GLY A 129 -9.61 -6.10 -30.00
N ALA A 130 -10.06 -4.85 -30.09
CA ALA A 130 -11.32 -4.45 -30.69
C ALA A 130 -11.02 -3.94 -32.11
N LEU A 131 -10.94 -4.87 -33.07
CA LEU A 131 -10.49 -4.62 -34.44
C LEU A 131 -11.46 -5.27 -35.44
N ASP A 132 -11.77 -4.55 -36.53
CA ASP A 132 -12.41 -5.14 -37.69
C ASP A 132 -11.41 -5.29 -38.85
N GLN A 133 -11.78 -6.05 -39.88
CA GLN A 133 -10.91 -6.37 -41.03
C GLN A 133 -10.44 -5.12 -41.79
N LEU A 134 -11.11 -3.97 -41.60
CA LEU A 134 -10.78 -2.69 -42.22
C LEU A 134 -10.00 -1.76 -41.27
N GLY A 135 -9.84 -2.14 -40.00
CA GLY A 135 -9.28 -1.31 -38.93
C GLY A 135 -10.18 -0.14 -38.50
N GLU A 136 -11.47 -0.17 -38.86
CA GLU A 136 -12.43 0.93 -38.64
C GLU A 136 -13.26 0.76 -37.35
N GLN A 137 -13.12 -0.36 -36.65
CA GLN A 137 -13.89 -0.64 -35.46
C GLN A 137 -13.66 0.42 -34.37
N ALA A 138 -14.78 0.93 -33.85
CA ALA A 138 -14.74 1.79 -32.68
C ALA A 138 -14.18 1.01 -31.50
N GLY A 139 -13.22 1.59 -30.77
CA GLY A 139 -12.74 0.96 -29.54
C GLY A 139 -13.82 0.94 -28.45
N VAL A 140 -13.51 0.27 -27.36
CA VAL A 140 -14.43 0.04 -26.25
C VAL A 140 -14.35 1.19 -25.25
N GLY A 141 -15.37 2.04 -25.24
CA GLY A 141 -15.42 3.26 -24.43
C GLY A 141 -16.03 3.12 -23.02
N SER A 142 -16.47 1.92 -22.64
CA SER A 142 -17.13 1.66 -21.36
C SER A 142 -16.34 0.65 -20.55
N SER A 143 -16.25 0.84 -19.22
CA SER A 143 -15.79 -0.18 -18.28
C SER A 143 -16.53 -1.51 -18.47
N GLY A 144 -15.86 -2.64 -18.26
CA GLY A 144 -16.47 -3.94 -18.51
C GLY A 144 -15.64 -5.13 -18.06
N GLU A 145 -16.29 -6.30 -18.07
CA GLU A 145 -15.63 -7.58 -17.80
C GLU A 145 -14.74 -7.98 -18.99
N LEU A 146 -13.55 -8.48 -18.68
CA LEU A 146 -12.60 -9.00 -19.69
C LEU A 146 -12.79 -10.48 -19.90
N MET A 147 -12.57 -11.27 -18.85
CA MET A 147 -12.63 -12.73 -18.90
C MET A 147 -12.62 -13.35 -17.51
N THR A 148 -12.94 -14.64 -17.47
CA THR A 148 -12.77 -15.50 -16.30
C THR A 148 -11.76 -16.60 -16.62
N ILE A 149 -10.81 -16.86 -15.72
CA ILE A 149 -9.72 -17.83 -15.87
C ILE A 149 -9.86 -18.90 -14.77
N LYS A 150 -9.85 -20.17 -15.18
CA LYS A 150 -9.83 -21.31 -14.26
C LYS A 150 -8.41 -21.86 -14.12
N PHE A 151 -7.94 -21.94 -12.87
CA PHE A 151 -6.69 -22.58 -12.50
C PHE A 151 -6.95 -23.98 -11.91
N ASP A 152 -6.10 -24.94 -12.29
CA ASP A 152 -5.90 -26.17 -11.54
C ASP A 152 -4.95 -25.85 -10.38
N LEU A 153 -5.47 -26.02 -9.17
CA LEU A 153 -4.77 -25.69 -7.93
C LEU A 153 -4.24 -26.95 -7.24
N THR A 154 -3.00 -26.88 -6.76
CA THR A 154 -2.41 -27.90 -5.88
C THR A 154 -2.37 -27.45 -4.41
N GLY A 155 -2.76 -26.21 -4.17
CA GLY A 155 -2.90 -25.51 -2.89
C GLY A 155 -3.25 -24.04 -3.18
N ASP A 156 -3.28 -23.21 -2.15
CA ASP A 156 -3.46 -21.75 -2.32
C ASP A 156 -2.33 -21.21 -3.21
N ALA A 157 -2.70 -20.32 -4.14
CA ALA A 157 -1.78 -19.83 -5.14
C ALA A 157 -1.83 -18.30 -5.26
N VAL A 158 -0.67 -17.69 -5.48
CA VAL A 158 -0.54 -16.28 -5.80
C VAL A 158 -0.50 -16.08 -7.31
N ILE A 159 -1.41 -15.26 -7.84
CA ILE A 159 -1.43 -14.81 -9.23
C ILE A 159 -0.98 -13.36 -9.31
N SER A 160 0.06 -13.10 -10.10
CA SER A 160 0.54 -11.76 -10.42
C SER A 160 0.02 -11.32 -11.80
N ILE A 161 -0.48 -10.10 -11.88
CA ILE A 161 -0.98 -9.50 -13.14
C ILE A 161 -0.21 -8.22 -13.40
N ALA A 162 0.29 -8.06 -14.62
CA ALA A 162 0.96 -6.85 -15.08
C ALA A 162 0.58 -6.53 -16.52
N ALA A 163 0.79 -5.29 -16.96
CA ALA A 163 0.71 -4.97 -18.38
C ALA A 163 1.83 -5.71 -19.14
N ASP A 164 1.49 -6.34 -20.26
CA ASP A 164 2.48 -7.00 -21.10
C ASP A 164 3.18 -5.97 -22.00
N THR A 165 4.37 -5.53 -21.56
CA THR A 165 5.15 -4.52 -22.28
C THR A 165 5.68 -5.00 -23.62
N LEU A 166 5.78 -6.31 -23.87
CA LEU A 166 6.17 -6.84 -25.18
C LEU A 166 5.10 -6.55 -26.24
N ARG A 167 3.84 -6.52 -25.81
CA ARG A 167 2.64 -6.32 -26.64
C ARG A 167 2.00 -4.94 -26.49
N GLY A 168 2.68 -4.02 -25.81
CA GLY A 168 2.25 -2.63 -25.64
C GLY A 168 1.26 -2.38 -24.49
N GLY A 169 0.92 -3.41 -23.69
CA GLY A 169 0.00 -3.25 -22.56
C GLY A 169 -1.43 -2.95 -23.00
N VAL A 170 -2.05 -1.95 -22.37
CA VAL A 170 -3.37 -1.45 -22.80
C VAL A 170 -3.16 -0.30 -23.78
N VAL A 171 -3.81 -0.38 -24.94
CA VAL A 171 -3.73 0.61 -26.00
C VAL A 171 -5.11 1.16 -26.31
N GLY A 172 -5.22 2.46 -26.52
CA GLY A 172 -6.49 3.13 -26.77
C GLY A 172 -6.37 4.65 -26.88
N ASP A 173 -7.47 5.29 -27.25
CA ASP A 173 -7.53 6.75 -27.32
C ASP A 173 -7.77 7.31 -25.91
N GLY A 174 -6.95 8.28 -25.50
CA GLY A 174 -7.00 8.84 -24.15
C GLY A 174 -6.46 7.91 -23.05
N VAL A 175 -5.81 6.79 -23.41
CA VAL A 175 -5.17 5.90 -22.43
C VAL A 175 -3.74 6.41 -22.16
N GLU A 176 -3.51 7.06 -21.02
CA GLU A 176 -2.18 7.58 -20.67
C GLU A 176 -1.48 6.77 -19.57
N VAL A 177 -2.25 6.22 -18.63
CA VAL A 177 -1.72 5.42 -17.53
C VAL A 177 -2.58 4.17 -17.35
N VAL A 178 -1.92 3.02 -17.20
CA VAL A 178 -2.57 1.76 -16.84
C VAL A 178 -2.15 1.41 -15.44
N ALA A 179 -3.13 1.25 -14.54
CA ALA A 179 -2.89 0.72 -13.21
C ALA A 179 -3.47 -0.70 -13.14
N VAL A 180 -2.64 -1.67 -12.77
CA VAL A 180 -3.13 -3.02 -12.43
C VAL A 180 -3.16 -3.11 -10.92
N GLN A 181 -4.33 -3.31 -10.31
CA GLN A 181 -4.49 -3.22 -8.85
C GLN A 181 -5.41 -4.29 -8.28
N PRO A 182 -4.98 -4.95 -7.18
CA PRO A 182 -3.59 -5.23 -6.81
C PRO A 182 -2.82 -5.99 -7.90
N THR A 183 -1.49 -5.91 -7.83
CA THR A 183 -0.58 -6.64 -8.73
C THR A 183 -0.47 -8.12 -8.39
N GLN A 184 -1.02 -8.56 -7.24
CA GLN A 184 -0.99 -9.93 -6.75
C GLN A 184 -2.33 -10.31 -6.09
N TRP A 185 -2.77 -11.54 -6.33
CA TRP A 185 -4.05 -12.10 -5.88
C TRP A 185 -3.85 -13.49 -5.33
N LEU A 186 -4.50 -13.81 -4.22
CA LEU A 186 -4.56 -15.19 -3.71
C LEU A 186 -5.77 -15.88 -4.35
N ILE A 187 -5.62 -17.11 -4.82
CA ILE A 187 -6.72 -17.92 -5.34
C ILE A 187 -6.76 -19.26 -4.59
N ASP A 188 -7.93 -19.59 -4.06
CA ASP A 188 -8.19 -20.78 -3.21
C ASP A 188 -8.83 -21.95 -4.00
N GLY A 189 -8.41 -23.18 -3.68
CA GLY A 189 -8.86 -24.46 -4.26
C GLY A 189 -10.24 -25.00 -3.86
N GLY A 190 -10.98 -24.37 -2.94
CA GLY A 190 -12.30 -24.85 -2.53
C GLY A 190 -13.03 -24.01 -1.48
N VAL A 191 -14.30 -23.68 -1.78
CA VAL A 191 -15.27 -22.97 -0.91
C VAL A 191 -14.65 -21.79 -0.16
N VAL A 192 -14.54 -20.66 -0.84
CA VAL A 192 -14.10 -19.39 -0.26
C VAL A 192 -14.89 -19.06 1.01
N GLU A 193 -14.19 -19.16 2.13
CA GLU A 193 -14.34 -18.29 3.29
C GLU A 193 -13.11 -17.37 3.29
N GLU A 194 -13.16 -16.29 2.49
CA GLU A 194 -12.08 -15.30 2.41
C GLU A 194 -12.43 -14.08 3.27
N VAL A 195 -11.51 -13.77 4.19
CA VAL A 195 -11.37 -12.49 4.88
C VAL A 195 -10.28 -11.69 4.16
N VAL A 196 -10.65 -10.71 3.34
CA VAL A 196 -9.69 -9.68 2.91
C VAL A 196 -9.45 -8.75 4.11
N CYS A 197 -8.46 -9.06 4.93
CA CYS A 197 -7.91 -8.12 5.90
C CYS A 197 -7.07 -7.06 5.16
N SER A 198 -7.72 -6.06 4.56
CA SER A 198 -7.05 -4.83 4.16
C SER A 198 -6.95 -3.90 5.38
N ALA A 199 -5.86 -4.00 6.12
CA ALA A 199 -5.51 -3.00 7.12
C ALA A 199 -4.89 -1.77 6.44
N LEU A 200 -5.69 -0.97 5.74
CA LEU A 200 -5.45 0.46 5.78
C LEU A 200 -5.96 0.91 7.15
N ALA A 201 -5.08 1.11 8.12
CA ALA A 201 -5.41 1.97 9.24
C ALA A 201 -5.65 3.37 8.66
N LYS A 202 -6.90 3.64 8.28
CA LYS A 202 -7.33 4.94 7.81
C LYS A 202 -7.53 5.80 9.06
N THR A 203 -6.44 6.32 9.59
CA THR A 203 -6.50 7.56 10.35
C THR A 203 -7.05 8.60 9.38
N THR A 204 -8.29 9.05 9.61
CA THR A 204 -8.81 10.24 8.90
C THR A 204 -8.11 11.46 9.49
N ALA A 205 -6.83 11.61 9.14
CA ALA A 205 -5.96 12.77 9.24
C ALA A 205 -4.61 12.31 8.65
N GLY A 206 -4.36 12.65 7.38
CA GLY A 206 -3.26 12.11 6.60
C GLY A 206 -1.90 12.31 7.26
N THR A 207 -1.16 11.22 7.44
CA THR A 207 0.31 11.16 7.43
C THR A 207 0.70 9.68 7.31
N ASN A 208 1.51 9.33 6.30
CA ASN A 208 2.16 8.03 6.19
C ASN A 208 3.14 7.88 7.37
N ILE A 209 2.77 7.10 8.38
CA ILE A 209 3.66 6.66 9.45
C ILE A 209 3.84 5.16 9.31
N ASP A 210 5.10 4.72 9.28
CA ASP A 210 5.53 3.33 9.35
C ASP A 210 4.94 2.66 10.62
N GLN A 211 4.00 1.72 10.42
CA GLN A 211 3.03 1.25 11.43
C GLN A 211 3.57 0.12 12.34
N THR A 212 4.88 0.02 12.53
CA THR A 212 5.48 -0.92 13.49
C THR A 212 5.38 -0.44 14.94
N ARG A 213 4.90 0.79 15.18
CA ARG A 213 4.90 1.45 16.49
C ARG A 213 3.59 2.15 16.82
N VAL A 214 2.94 1.73 17.90
CA VAL A 214 1.69 2.30 18.42
C VAL A 214 1.96 3.13 19.67
N ASN A 215 1.25 4.25 19.83
CA ASN A 215 1.35 5.12 21.00
C ASN A 215 0.26 4.80 22.03
N ALA A 216 0.65 4.52 23.28
CA ALA A 216 -0.23 4.07 24.37
C ALA A 216 -1.37 5.04 24.77
N SER A 217 -1.40 6.27 24.26
CA SER A 217 -2.44 7.26 24.58
C SER A 217 -3.45 7.51 23.46
N ARG A 218 -3.34 6.78 22.34
CA ARG A 218 -4.25 6.89 21.19
C ARG A 218 -5.14 5.67 21.10
N VAL A 219 -6.35 5.89 20.57
CA VAL A 219 -7.19 4.80 20.09
C VAL A 219 -6.62 4.39 18.75
N GLU A 220 -6.13 3.15 18.66
CA GLU A 220 -5.80 2.53 17.39
C GLU A 220 -6.97 1.69 16.91
N THR A 221 -7.24 1.75 15.62
CA THR A 221 -8.31 0.98 14.98
C THR A 221 -7.70 -0.05 14.06
N PHE A 222 -8.02 -1.32 14.32
CA PHE A 222 -7.73 -2.43 13.43
C PHE A 222 -9.03 -2.84 12.74
N THR A 223 -8.97 -3.02 11.42
CA THR A 223 -10.14 -3.45 10.64
C THR A 223 -9.91 -4.90 10.20
N ALA A 224 -10.82 -5.78 10.59
CA ALA A 224 -10.91 -7.14 10.06
C ALA A 224 -12.26 -7.30 9.37
N ALA A 225 -12.28 -7.96 8.22
CA ALA A 225 -13.49 -8.15 7.41
C ALA A 225 -13.54 -9.56 6.86
N ALA A 226 -14.53 -10.34 7.28
CA ALA A 226 -14.80 -11.69 6.82
C ALA A 226 -16.01 -11.72 5.89
N SER A 227 -15.99 -12.66 4.94
CA SER A 227 -17.16 -13.06 4.19
C SER A 227 -17.42 -14.55 4.39
N SER A 228 -18.69 -14.98 4.31
CA SER A 228 -19.07 -16.39 4.40
C SER A 228 -20.22 -16.61 3.43
N ASN A 229 -20.10 -17.66 2.63
CA ASN A 229 -21.14 -18.12 1.71
C ASN A 229 -22.17 -19.04 2.40
N VAL A 230 -21.98 -19.33 3.68
CA VAL A 230 -22.92 -20.10 4.50
C VAL A 230 -23.94 -19.15 5.12
N ALA A 231 -25.19 -19.59 5.22
CA ALA A 231 -26.25 -18.80 5.85
C ALA A 231 -25.96 -18.58 7.36
N GLY A 232 -25.88 -17.32 7.78
CA GLY A 232 -25.75 -16.91 9.18
C GLY A 232 -24.95 -15.61 9.32
N GLU A 233 -25.03 -14.98 10.49
CA GLU A 233 -24.22 -13.80 10.78
C GLU A 233 -22.79 -14.23 11.11
N ILE A 234 -21.81 -13.48 10.61
CA ILE A 234 -20.41 -13.69 10.96
C ILE A 234 -20.12 -13.01 12.29
N GLU A 235 -19.59 -13.80 13.23
CA GLU A 235 -19.11 -13.32 14.51
C GLU A 235 -17.59 -13.30 14.54
N TYR A 236 -17.02 -12.38 15.31
CA TYR A 236 -15.59 -12.18 15.46
C TYR A 236 -15.17 -12.35 16.91
N SER A 237 -13.96 -12.85 17.12
CA SER A 237 -13.28 -12.90 18.41
C SER A 237 -11.84 -12.43 18.22
N PHE A 238 -11.34 -11.61 19.15
CA PHE A 238 -10.04 -10.96 19.05
C PHE A 238 -9.17 -11.32 20.24
N ASP A 239 -7.90 -11.64 20.01
CA ASP A 239 -6.86 -11.63 21.04
C ASP A 239 -6.01 -10.40 20.77
N PHE A 240 -6.04 -9.42 21.67
CA PHE A 240 -5.27 -8.18 21.50
C PHE A 240 -3.85 -8.32 22.06
N GLY A 241 -3.33 -9.54 22.11
CA GLY A 241 -1.96 -9.88 22.48
C GLY A 241 -1.72 -10.04 23.98
N ASP A 242 -2.79 -10.20 24.77
CA ASP A 242 -2.73 -10.64 26.17
C ASP A 242 -3.00 -12.14 26.34
N GLY A 243 -3.18 -12.87 25.23
CA GLY A 243 -3.44 -14.31 25.22
C GLY A 243 -4.89 -14.66 25.55
N ASN A 244 -5.77 -13.66 25.71
CA ASN A 244 -7.19 -13.86 26.03
C ASN A 244 -8.08 -13.39 24.87
N TRP A 245 -8.77 -14.35 24.28
CA TRP A 245 -9.79 -14.10 23.26
C TRP A 245 -11.02 -13.41 23.85
N THR A 246 -11.57 -12.43 23.14
CA THR A 246 -12.86 -11.84 23.47
C THR A 246 -14.01 -12.81 23.21
N ALA A 247 -15.19 -12.51 23.76
CA ALA A 247 -16.41 -13.20 23.37
C ALA A 247 -16.70 -12.98 21.88
N TRP A 248 -17.28 -13.99 21.24
CA TRP A 248 -17.80 -13.89 19.89
C TRP A 248 -18.87 -12.79 19.82
N GLY A 249 -18.81 -11.95 18.79
CA GLY A 249 -19.76 -10.87 18.60
C GLY A 249 -19.54 -10.11 17.29
N ALA A 250 -19.98 -8.86 17.25
CA ALA A 250 -19.86 -8.03 16.04
C ALA A 250 -18.40 -7.79 15.61
N ALA A 251 -18.23 -7.37 14.34
CA ALA A 251 -16.94 -7.04 13.74
C ALA A 251 -16.17 -5.90 14.45
N SER A 252 -16.86 -5.10 15.26
CA SER A 252 -16.23 -4.05 16.06
C SER A 252 -16.17 -4.45 17.53
N GLN A 253 -14.97 -4.59 18.05
CA GLN A 253 -14.72 -4.80 19.47
C GLN A 253 -13.62 -3.87 19.98
N THR A 254 -13.78 -3.39 21.21
CA THR A 254 -12.87 -2.44 21.84
C THR A 254 -12.29 -3.06 23.10
N LYS A 255 -10.96 -3.03 23.24
CA LYS A 255 -10.26 -3.41 24.47
C LYS A 255 -9.40 -2.25 24.98
N THR A 256 -9.59 -1.88 26.24
CA THR A 256 -8.75 -0.87 26.89
C THR A 256 -7.63 -1.56 27.65
N PHE A 257 -6.39 -1.23 27.28
CA PHE A 257 -5.21 -1.64 28.04
C PHE A 257 -4.81 -0.55 29.02
N VAL A 258 -4.69 -0.90 30.30
CA VAL A 258 -4.10 -0.01 31.30
C VAL A 258 -2.64 -0.43 31.48
N TYR A 259 -1.73 0.26 30.80
CA TYR A 259 -0.30 0.09 31.02
C TYR A 259 0.11 0.76 32.34
N GLY A 260 0.87 0.06 33.18
CA GLY A 260 1.40 0.59 34.45
C GLY A 260 0.64 0.19 35.73
N GLY A 261 -0.16 -0.87 35.71
CA GLY A 261 -0.65 -1.49 36.94
C GLY A 261 0.51 -1.94 37.85
N ALA A 262 0.35 -1.81 39.16
CA ALA A 262 1.39 -2.16 40.13
C ALA A 262 1.89 -3.60 39.91
N GLY A 263 3.13 -3.76 39.43
CA GLY A 263 3.76 -5.06 39.20
C GLY A 263 4.20 -5.34 37.75
N VAL A 264 3.91 -4.46 36.77
CA VAL A 264 4.39 -4.64 35.39
C VAL A 264 5.80 -4.06 35.24
N VAL A 265 6.71 -4.92 34.77
CA VAL A 265 8.15 -4.71 34.61
C VAL A 265 8.46 -3.47 33.76
N ALA A 266 9.55 -2.79 34.09
CA ALA A 266 10.02 -1.54 33.49
C ALA A 266 9.91 -1.46 31.96
N ALA A 267 9.62 -0.24 31.51
CA ALA A 267 9.48 0.33 30.17
C ALA A 267 10.42 -0.18 29.05
N ASN A 268 10.38 -1.48 28.76
CA ASN A 268 10.97 -2.05 27.56
C ASN A 268 9.83 -2.43 26.60
N ASP A 269 10.00 -2.02 25.34
CA ASP A 269 9.20 -2.33 24.15
C ASP A 269 8.22 -3.49 24.35
N TYR A 270 6.96 -3.17 24.65
CA TYR A 270 5.92 -4.18 24.76
C TYR A 270 5.46 -4.52 23.34
N SER A 271 5.94 -5.63 22.79
CA SER A 271 5.43 -6.14 21.52
C SER A 271 4.25 -7.07 21.77
N PHE A 272 3.13 -6.86 21.09
CA PHE A 272 2.00 -7.78 21.16
C PHE A 272 1.47 -8.09 19.76
N ASN A 273 0.83 -9.26 19.62
CA ASN A 273 0.19 -9.66 18.38
C ASN A 273 -1.32 -9.53 18.53
N VAL A 274 -1.99 -8.84 17.60
CA VAL A 274 -3.45 -8.86 17.51
C VAL A 274 -3.85 -10.06 16.65
N LYS A 275 -4.60 -11.00 17.21
CA LYS A 275 -5.17 -12.13 16.48
C LYS A 275 -6.66 -11.93 16.34
N VAL A 276 -7.22 -12.38 15.23
CA VAL A 276 -8.67 -12.34 14.98
C VAL A 276 -9.12 -13.72 14.52
N LYS A 277 -10.31 -14.11 14.94
CA LYS A 277 -11.04 -15.28 14.45
C LYS A 277 -12.40 -14.83 13.98
N ALA A 278 -12.87 -15.44 12.90
CA ALA A 278 -14.24 -15.30 12.42
C ALA A 278 -14.96 -16.65 12.51
N ARG A 279 -16.28 -16.64 12.69
CA ARG A 279 -17.11 -17.85 12.65
C ARG A 279 -18.51 -17.57 12.11
N ASN A 280 -19.16 -18.59 11.57
CA ASN A 280 -20.57 -18.56 11.15
C ASN A 280 -21.29 -19.79 11.74
N ALA A 281 -22.45 -19.59 12.35
CA ALA A 281 -23.32 -20.65 12.89
C ALA A 281 -22.58 -21.74 13.72
N ALA A 282 -21.63 -21.31 14.56
CA ALA A 282 -20.74 -22.11 15.42
C ALA A 282 -19.62 -22.92 14.73
N THR A 283 -19.45 -22.81 13.42
CA THR A 283 -18.27 -23.34 12.70
C THR A 283 -17.23 -22.24 12.60
N LEU A 284 -15.99 -22.52 13.03
CA LEU A 284 -14.88 -21.59 12.86
C LEU A 284 -14.66 -21.38 11.37
N VAL A 285 -14.74 -20.14 10.92
CA VAL A 285 -14.53 -19.72 9.53
C VAL A 285 -13.03 -19.62 9.28
N GLU A 286 -12.31 -18.86 10.14
CA GLU A 286 -10.89 -18.61 9.95
C GLU A 286 -10.18 -18.12 11.23
N SER A 287 -8.84 -18.09 11.21
CA SER A 287 -8.01 -17.41 12.21
C SER A 287 -6.81 -16.72 11.58
N ALA A 288 -6.61 -15.43 11.88
CA ALA A 288 -5.46 -14.63 11.44
C ALA A 288 -4.69 -14.05 12.64
N GLU A 289 -3.39 -13.82 12.47
CA GLU A 289 -2.50 -13.22 13.47
C GLU A 289 -1.70 -12.07 12.88
N TYR A 290 -1.63 -10.96 13.61
CA TYR A 290 -0.97 -9.72 13.22
C TYR A 290 0.06 -9.30 14.27
N GLY A 291 1.32 -9.07 13.87
CA GLY A 291 2.35 -8.50 14.74
C GLY A 291 3.78 -8.89 14.36
N PRO A 292 4.80 -8.45 15.12
CA PRO A 292 4.70 -7.75 16.41
C PRO A 292 4.36 -6.26 16.29
N ILE A 293 3.33 -5.81 17.01
CA ILE A 293 3.04 -4.39 17.22
C ILE A 293 3.86 -3.92 18.42
N VAL A 294 4.82 -3.02 18.21
CA VAL A 294 5.62 -2.48 19.31
C VAL A 294 4.92 -1.28 19.91
N MET A 295 4.45 -1.42 21.15
CA MET A 295 4.00 -0.27 21.93
C MET A 295 5.21 0.53 22.35
N VAL A 296 5.31 1.74 21.83
CA VAL A 296 6.25 2.72 22.35
C VAL A 296 5.52 3.42 23.49
N SER A 297 6.11 3.38 24.69
CA SER A 297 5.62 4.20 25.80
C SER A 297 5.50 5.67 25.35
N GLU A 298 4.75 6.51 26.07
CA GLU A 298 4.86 7.97 25.89
C GLU A 298 6.09 8.50 26.62
N PRO A 299 6.72 9.57 26.13
CA PRO A 299 7.88 10.13 26.79
C PRO A 299 7.45 10.66 28.14
N VAL A 300 8.23 10.35 29.18
CA VAL A 300 7.83 10.68 30.55
C VAL A 300 7.94 12.20 30.75
N LYS A 301 6.81 12.84 31.03
CA LYS A 301 6.68 14.29 31.32
C LYS A 301 7.69 14.82 32.34
N SER A 302 8.23 13.98 33.23
CA SER A 302 9.13 14.36 34.32
C SER A 302 10.52 14.81 33.87
N THR A 303 10.98 14.42 32.68
CA THR A 303 12.40 14.58 32.28
C THR A 303 12.63 15.79 31.36
N ILE A 304 11.56 16.36 30.80
CA ILE A 304 11.61 17.22 29.59
C ILE A 304 11.26 18.69 29.92
N GLY A 305 10.88 18.95 31.18
CA GLY A 305 10.22 20.20 31.53
C GLY A 305 8.82 20.29 30.91
N ALA A 306 7.89 20.91 31.62
CA ALA A 306 6.49 20.94 31.22
C ALA A 306 6.25 21.61 29.84
N THR A 307 7.13 22.54 29.44
CA THR A 307 7.00 23.32 28.20
C THR A 307 7.28 22.47 26.96
N GLN A 308 8.44 21.82 26.88
CA GLN A 308 8.82 21.01 25.71
C GLN A 308 7.88 19.81 25.54
N TYR A 309 7.46 19.17 26.63
CA TYR A 309 6.43 18.11 26.57
C TYR A 309 5.10 18.65 26.03
N GLY A 310 4.68 19.85 26.45
CA GLY A 310 3.45 20.48 25.99
C GLY A 310 3.43 20.69 24.48
N ILE A 311 4.55 21.06 23.89
CA ILE A 311 4.67 21.30 22.44
C ILE A 311 4.73 20.00 21.66
N TRP A 312 5.51 19.02 22.13
CA TRP A 312 5.51 17.70 21.54
C TRP A 312 4.10 17.10 21.53
N ALA A 313 3.37 17.23 22.64
CA ALA A 313 1.97 16.81 22.75
C ALA A 313 1.05 17.61 21.81
N ALA A 314 1.20 18.93 21.75
CA ALA A 314 0.43 19.81 20.86
C ALA A 314 0.70 19.52 19.38
N ALA A 315 1.90 19.05 19.03
CA ALA A 315 2.31 18.68 17.67
C ALA A 315 1.78 17.28 17.27
N GLY A 316 0.90 16.69 18.07
CA GLY A 316 0.36 15.36 17.81
C GLY A 316 1.31 14.23 18.18
N ARG A 317 2.32 14.50 19.02
CA ARG A 317 3.26 13.50 19.57
C ARG A 317 4.11 12.79 18.51
N PRO A 318 4.84 13.55 17.66
CA PRO A 318 5.55 12.95 16.54
C PRO A 318 6.68 12.03 17.00
N ASN A 319 6.81 10.90 16.30
CA ASN A 319 7.83 9.88 16.56
C ASN A 319 9.26 10.39 16.31
N CYS A 320 9.42 11.47 15.54
CA CYS A 320 10.74 11.99 15.17
C CYS A 320 11.58 12.48 16.35
N TRP A 321 10.94 12.91 17.44
CA TRP A 321 11.63 13.23 18.68
C TRP A 321 12.19 11.99 19.40
N ALA A 322 11.89 10.77 18.91
CA ALA A 322 12.36 9.48 19.42
C ALA A 322 13.31 8.70 18.47
N PHE A 323 13.66 9.21 17.28
CA PHE A 323 14.78 8.75 16.42
C PHE A 323 16.21 8.93 16.99
N PRO A 324 17.00 7.90 17.36
CA PRO A 324 18.25 7.99 18.17
C PRO A 324 19.25 9.17 17.96
N ARG A 325 19.21 9.85 16.80
CA ARG A 325 20.08 10.95 16.40
C ARG A 325 19.33 12.27 16.10
N ASN A 326 18.06 12.45 16.47
CA ASN A 326 17.34 13.69 16.14
C ASN A 326 17.99 14.93 16.78
N CYS A 327 18.54 14.86 18.00
CA CYS A 327 19.33 15.96 18.57
C CYS A 327 20.71 16.20 17.88
N ARG A 328 21.01 15.43 16.83
CA ARG A 328 22.16 15.57 15.94
C ARG A 328 21.74 15.97 14.51
N GLY A 329 20.46 16.25 14.27
CA GLY A 329 19.97 16.72 12.97
C GLY A 329 19.18 15.69 12.14
N ASP A 330 18.92 14.49 12.66
CA ASP A 330 18.12 13.44 11.99
C ASP A 330 16.61 13.70 12.20
N ALA A 331 15.98 14.43 11.29
CA ALA A 331 14.58 14.83 11.38
C ALA A 331 13.61 13.74 10.90
N ASN A 332 14.04 12.88 9.97
CA ASN A 332 13.17 11.89 9.31
C ASN A 332 13.41 10.45 9.75
N GLY A 333 14.46 10.16 10.53
CA GLY A 333 14.82 8.82 11.00
C GLY A 333 15.41 7.94 9.89
N GLY A 334 15.63 8.52 8.71
CA GLY A 334 16.14 7.85 7.52
C GLY A 334 17.66 7.83 7.48
N SER A 335 18.22 6.96 6.66
CA SER A 335 19.65 6.97 6.39
C SER A 335 19.94 6.56 4.95
N THR A 336 21.09 6.97 4.45
CA THR A 336 21.61 6.56 3.15
C THR A 336 22.95 5.84 3.33
N GLY A 337 23.31 4.99 2.36
CA GLY A 337 24.54 4.18 2.43
C GLY A 337 24.42 2.89 3.23
N LEU A 338 25.52 2.12 3.31
CA LEU A 338 25.57 0.79 3.91
C LEU A 338 26.67 0.69 4.98
N GLY A 339 26.40 -0.08 6.03
CA GLY A 339 27.36 -0.39 7.09
C GLY A 339 27.96 0.85 7.74
N ALA A 340 29.29 0.88 7.84
CA ALA A 340 30.03 1.99 8.44
C ALA A 340 29.93 3.30 7.64
N ASN A 341 29.60 3.25 6.34
CA ASN A 341 29.44 4.43 5.49
C ASN A 341 28.01 5.00 5.51
N ARG A 342 27.15 4.50 6.39
CA ARG A 342 25.78 5.00 6.55
C ARG A 342 25.78 6.41 7.12
N THR A 343 25.01 7.30 6.51
CA THR A 343 24.81 8.70 6.96
C THR A 343 23.35 8.92 7.35
N TRP A 344 23.12 9.48 8.54
CA TRP A 344 21.76 9.70 9.10
C TRP A 344 21.26 11.14 8.95
N VAL A 345 22.16 12.10 8.79
CA VAL A 345 21.81 13.52 8.64
C VAL A 345 22.11 13.91 7.20
N THR A 346 21.06 14.01 6.40
CA THR A 346 21.14 14.07 4.94
C THR A 346 20.42 15.31 4.38
N VAL A 347 20.39 15.44 3.05
CA VAL A 347 19.61 16.47 2.36
C VAL A 347 18.12 16.42 2.73
N ALA A 348 17.58 15.23 3.02
CA ALA A 348 16.18 15.10 3.43
C ALA A 348 15.90 15.85 4.74
N ASP A 349 16.80 15.75 5.72
CA ASP A 349 16.69 16.45 7.00
C ASP A 349 16.86 17.96 6.85
N LEU A 350 17.80 18.37 5.99
CA LEU A 350 18.00 19.79 5.66
C LEU A 350 16.74 20.41 5.04
N ASN A 351 16.01 19.67 4.19
CA ASN A 351 14.76 20.16 3.60
C ASN A 351 13.66 20.35 4.65
N ILE A 352 13.57 19.45 5.64
CA ILE A 352 12.62 19.57 6.75
C ILE A 352 12.99 20.79 7.61
N LEU A 353 14.26 20.96 7.96
CA LEU A 353 14.73 22.13 8.70
C LEU A 353 14.46 23.43 7.94
N ALA A 354 14.81 23.50 6.66
CA ALA A 354 14.64 24.70 5.84
C ALA A 354 13.17 25.14 5.78
N ALA A 355 12.24 24.19 5.71
CA ALA A 355 10.82 24.48 5.66
C ALA A 355 10.24 24.93 7.02
N ALA A 356 10.78 24.38 8.13
CA ALA A 356 10.39 24.73 9.49
C ALA A 356 11.12 25.97 10.06
N PHE A 357 12.19 26.42 9.42
CA PHE A 357 13.07 27.47 9.92
C PHE A 357 12.35 28.80 10.17
N ASN A 358 12.51 29.35 11.38
CA ASN A 358 11.89 30.59 11.86
C ASN A 358 10.37 30.65 11.70
N LYS A 359 9.70 29.50 11.64
CA LYS A 359 8.24 29.44 11.72
C LYS A 359 7.81 29.62 13.17
N VAL A 360 6.68 30.32 13.34
CA VAL A 360 6.06 30.46 14.66
C VAL A 360 5.48 29.12 15.11
N GLU A 361 5.36 28.92 16.42
CA GLU A 361 4.87 27.67 17.02
C GLU A 361 3.57 27.19 16.36
N ALA A 362 2.60 28.08 16.14
CA ALA A 362 1.33 27.73 15.49
C ALA A 362 1.51 27.08 14.10
N ASP A 363 2.46 27.56 13.29
CA ASP A 363 2.72 27.02 11.96
C ASP A 363 3.41 25.65 12.03
N LEU A 364 4.28 25.44 13.03
CA LEU A 364 4.98 24.17 13.24
C LEU A 364 4.05 23.04 13.69
N LEU A 365 2.98 23.38 14.42
CA LEU A 365 2.02 22.41 14.94
C LEU A 365 1.03 21.88 13.88
N VAL A 366 0.79 22.65 12.81
CA VAL A 366 -0.21 22.30 11.78
C VAL A 366 0.39 21.90 10.44
N SER A 367 1.68 22.19 10.21
CA SER A 367 2.33 21.94 8.92
C SER A 367 3.16 20.65 8.95
N SER A 368 2.99 19.82 7.93
CA SER A 368 3.89 18.71 7.61
C SER A 368 4.86 19.11 6.50
N PHE A 369 6.15 18.86 6.70
CA PHE A 369 7.21 19.11 5.74
C PHE A 369 7.88 17.77 5.39
N GLY A 370 7.73 17.34 4.14
CA GLY A 370 8.23 16.02 3.72
C GLY A 370 7.59 14.83 4.44
N GLY A 371 6.35 14.99 4.92
CA GLY A 371 5.65 13.97 5.72
C GLY A 371 5.87 14.06 7.23
N PHE A 372 6.74 14.96 7.69
CA PHE A 372 7.09 15.10 9.12
C PHE A 372 6.60 16.45 9.68
N PRO A 373 6.08 16.52 10.92
CA PRO A 373 5.78 17.80 11.56
C PRO A 373 7.01 18.70 11.67
N GLY A 374 6.85 20.02 11.52
CA GLY A 374 8.00 20.95 11.53
C GLY A 374 8.80 20.93 12.82
N VAL A 375 8.16 20.57 13.94
CA VAL A 375 8.83 20.40 15.23
C VAL A 375 9.92 19.31 15.19
N CYS A 376 9.91 18.40 14.21
CA CYS A 376 10.96 17.40 14.02
C CYS A 376 12.34 18.00 13.74
N ALA A 377 12.40 19.25 13.26
CA ALA A 377 13.65 19.96 13.00
C ALA A 377 14.18 20.80 14.18
N ASP A 378 13.50 20.80 15.33
CA ASP A 378 13.99 21.43 16.56
C ASP A 378 14.98 20.48 17.23
N PHE A 379 16.24 20.50 16.83
CA PHE A 379 17.27 19.56 17.27
C PHE A 379 17.89 19.96 18.62
N ASN A 380 17.91 21.26 18.94
CA ASN A 380 18.47 21.76 20.19
C ASN A 380 17.42 21.86 21.32
N ARG A 381 16.12 21.69 21.00
CA ARG A 381 14.97 21.79 21.91
C ARG A 381 14.80 23.19 22.51
N GLY A 382 15.36 24.19 21.86
CA GLY A 382 15.45 25.56 22.33
C GLY A 382 14.50 26.45 21.55
N SER A 383 13.84 27.37 22.25
CA SER A 383 12.98 28.37 21.59
C SER A 383 13.54 29.77 21.73
N THR A 384 13.23 30.63 20.76
CA THR A 384 13.42 32.08 20.87
C THR A 384 12.08 32.81 20.75
N GLY A 385 12.01 34.04 21.25
CA GLY A 385 10.77 34.83 21.24
C GLY A 385 9.81 34.50 22.40
N LEU A 386 8.64 35.15 22.40
CA LEU A 386 7.64 35.06 23.45
C LEU A 386 6.22 34.93 22.85
N GLY A 387 5.35 34.20 23.55
CA GLY A 387 3.94 34.03 23.17
C GLY A 387 3.77 33.48 21.76
N ALA A 388 2.87 34.08 20.98
CA ALA A 388 2.57 33.67 19.61
C ALA A 388 3.74 33.84 18.61
N ASN A 389 4.76 34.62 18.96
CA ASN A 389 5.95 34.82 18.13
C ASN A 389 7.10 33.88 18.50
N ARG A 390 6.84 32.86 19.33
CA ARG A 390 7.86 31.88 19.69
C ARG A 390 8.22 31.03 18.48
N THR A 391 9.51 30.87 18.23
CA THR A 391 10.07 30.01 17.18
C THR A 391 10.93 28.92 17.81
N TRP A 392 10.82 27.70 17.30
CA TRP A 392 11.52 26.51 17.82
C TRP A 392 12.64 26.03 16.90
N VAL A 393 12.50 26.21 15.59
CA VAL A 393 13.55 25.86 14.63
C VAL A 393 14.29 27.14 14.23
N THR A 394 15.52 27.27 14.69
CA THR A 394 16.31 28.50 14.64
C THR A 394 17.72 28.25 14.09
N VAL A 395 18.57 29.30 14.10
CA VAL A 395 19.99 29.18 13.74
C VAL A 395 20.72 28.15 14.62
N ALA A 396 20.28 27.94 15.86
CA ALA A 396 20.89 26.95 16.74
C ALA A 396 20.68 25.52 16.21
N ASP A 397 19.52 25.21 15.64
CA ASP A 397 19.22 23.92 15.00
C ASP A 397 20.00 23.73 13.70
N LEU A 398 20.12 24.80 12.92
CA LEU A 398 20.95 24.79 11.71
C LEU A 398 22.41 24.47 12.05
N ASN A 399 22.94 25.02 13.15
CA ASN A 399 24.28 24.71 13.62
C ASN A 399 24.43 23.24 14.05
N VAL A 400 23.40 22.66 14.70
CA VAL A 400 23.38 21.23 15.03
C VAL A 400 23.40 20.39 13.75
N LEU A 401 22.51 20.66 12.79
CA LEU A 401 22.49 19.92 11.53
C LEU A 401 23.83 20.03 10.78
N ALA A 402 24.36 21.24 10.64
CA ALA A 402 25.64 21.48 9.95
C ALA A 402 26.82 20.72 10.60
N GLN A 403 26.79 20.53 11.92
CA GLN A 403 27.83 19.78 12.63
C GLN A 403 27.87 18.29 12.25
N TYR A 404 26.74 17.69 11.88
CA TYR A 404 26.62 16.24 11.61
C TYR A 404 26.21 15.89 10.18
N PHE A 405 25.96 16.89 9.33
CA PHE A 405 25.53 16.72 7.96
C PHE A 405 26.49 15.85 7.14
N ASN A 406 25.96 14.80 6.51
CA ASN A 406 26.68 13.80 5.71
C ASN A 406 27.87 13.14 6.42
N LYS A 407 27.89 13.14 7.76
CA LYS A 407 28.88 12.39 8.53
C LYS A 407 28.50 10.92 8.64
N VAL A 408 29.51 10.06 8.66
CA VAL A 408 29.30 8.62 8.78
C VAL A 408 28.83 8.24 10.18
N VAL A 409 28.24 7.06 10.34
CA VAL A 409 27.62 6.61 11.60
C VAL A 409 28.55 6.68 12.82
N ALA A 410 29.85 6.48 12.63
CA ALA A 410 30.86 6.55 13.69
C ALA A 410 31.06 7.99 14.23
N GLU A 411 30.72 9.01 13.44
CA GLU A 411 30.87 10.42 13.79
C GLU A 411 29.55 11.09 14.22
N VAL A 412 28.43 10.38 14.09
CA VAL A 412 27.11 10.82 14.54
C VAL A 412 26.68 9.93 15.71
N PRO A 413 27.16 10.22 16.95
CA PRO A 413 26.78 9.44 18.10
C PRO A 413 25.27 9.52 18.30
N VAL A 414 24.69 8.45 18.86
CA VAL A 414 23.35 8.57 19.40
C VAL A 414 23.35 9.68 20.43
N CYS A 415 22.29 10.45 20.42
CA CYS A 415 22.11 11.49 21.39
C CYS A 415 22.13 10.91 22.81
N GLU A 416 22.70 11.65 23.77
CA GLU A 416 22.78 11.16 25.14
C GLU A 416 21.38 10.83 25.67
N GLN A 417 21.29 9.82 26.53
CA GLN A 417 19.99 9.40 27.06
C GLN A 417 19.24 10.56 27.74
N THR A 418 19.95 11.50 28.34
CA THR A 418 19.36 12.72 28.90
C THR A 418 18.81 13.71 27.87
N GLN A 419 19.30 13.68 26.62
CA GLN A 419 18.93 14.59 25.52
C GLN A 419 18.05 13.95 24.45
N TYR A 420 17.98 12.61 24.44
CA TYR A 420 17.30 11.83 23.41
C TYR A 420 16.35 10.80 23.94
N HIS A 421 16.77 10.16 25.01
CA HIS A 421 15.91 9.29 25.77
C HIS A 421 15.10 10.20 26.68
N TYR A 422 14.10 10.83 26.06
CA TYR A 422 12.82 11.14 26.68
C TYR A 422 12.14 9.90 27.36
N TRP A 423 12.90 8.84 27.64
CA TRP A 423 12.60 7.43 27.45
C TRP A 423 13.29 6.49 28.43
N THR A 424 14.02 6.98 29.44
CA THR A 424 14.32 6.14 30.62
C THR A 424 14.14 6.99 31.86
N GLY A 425 13.16 6.62 32.69
CA GLY A 425 13.22 6.99 34.10
C GLY A 425 14.54 6.48 34.67
N ASN A 426 15.15 7.26 35.56
CA ASN A 426 16.29 6.81 36.34
C ASN A 426 15.96 5.43 36.96
N LEU A 427 16.85 4.47 36.77
CA LEU A 427 16.91 3.25 37.60
C LEU A 427 17.17 3.62 39.06
#